data_AF-A0A7V6TYP8-F1
#
_entry.id   AF-A0A7V6TYP8-F1
#
_cell.length_a   1.000
_cell.length_b   1.000
_cell.length_c   1.000
_cell.angle_alpha   90.00
_cell.angle_beta   90.00
_cell.angle_gamma   90.00
#
_symmetry.space_group_name_H-M   'P 1'
#
loop_
_entity.id
_entity.type
_entity.pdbx_description
1 polymer ?
#
loop_
_entity_poly.entity_id
_entity_poly.type
_entity_poly.pdbx_seq_one_letter_code
_entity_poly.pdbx_strand_id
1 'polypeptide(L)' 'MNSLDKARTILAKCLFIPEESIRADADIASLGKIDSLTFELIVLEVENASGREVDPIQLLEMESVADLARILD' A
#
# COMPACT_ATOMS: atom_id res chain seq x y z
N MET A 1 5.79 14.74 3.72
CA MET A 1 5.42 13.34 4.05
C MET A 1 6.33 12.44 3.24
N ASN A 2 7.07 11.53 3.88
CA ASN A 2 7.95 10.60 3.16
C ASN A 2 7.10 9.48 2.53
N SER A 3 7.67 8.71 1.61
CA SER A 3 6.93 7.68 0.86
C SER A 3 6.49 6.51 1.72
N LEU A 4 7.13 6.32 2.87
CA LEU A 4 6.79 5.28 3.83
C LEU A 4 5.55 5.64 4.65
N ASP A 5 5.41 6.90 5.06
CA ASP A 5 4.19 7.43 5.68
C ASP A 5 3.03 7.40 4.68
N LYS A 6 3.26 7.78 3.41
CA LYS A 6 2.25 7.65 2.34
C LYS A 6 1.78 6.21 2.18
N ALA A 7 2.71 5.25 2.13
CA ALA A 7 2.41 3.83 2.02
C ALA A 7 1.53 3.36 3.19
N ARG A 8 1.86 3.74 4.43
CA ARG A 8 1.02 3.42 5.60
C ARG A 8 -0.37 4.03 5.48
N THR A 9 -0.48 5.31 5.11
CA THR A 9 -1.77 5.99 4.96
C THR A 9 -2.66 5.31 3.91
N ILE A 10 -2.09 4.91 2.77
CA ILE A 10 -2.82 4.17 1.72
C ILE A 10 -3.31 2.84 2.27
N LEU A 11 -2.42 2.05 2.88
CA LEU A 11 -2.78 0.72 3.42
C LEU A 11 -3.82 0.82 4.54
N ALA A 12 -3.68 1.79 5.45
CA ALA A 12 -4.65 2.05 6.51
C ALA A 12 -6.05 2.33 5.95
N LYS A 13 -6.12 3.17 4.91
CA LYS A 13 -7.36 3.52 4.22
C LYS A 13 -7.98 2.32 3.50
N CYS A 14 -7.18 1.56 2.75
CA CYS A 14 -7.67 0.43 1.95
C CYS A 14 -8.06 -0.79 2.80
N LEU A 15 -7.36 -1.02 3.92
CA LEU A 15 -7.60 -2.15 4.82
C LEU A 15 -8.55 -1.82 5.97
N PHE A 16 -8.98 -0.56 6.08
CA PHE A 16 -9.83 -0.08 7.17
C PHE A 16 -9.24 -0.37 8.56
N ILE A 17 -7.92 -0.20 8.70
CA ILE A 17 -7.19 -0.37 9.97
C ILE A 17 -6.52 0.95 10.39
N PRO A 18 -6.26 1.15 11.69
CA PRO A 18 -5.56 2.35 12.17
C PRO A 18 -4.15 2.45 11.60
N GLU A 19 -3.74 3.63 11.10
CA GLU A 19 -2.39 3.82 10.53
C GLU A 19 -1.30 3.55 11.57
N GLU A 20 -1.52 3.96 12.82
CA GLU A 20 -0.62 3.74 13.95
C GLU A 20 -0.40 2.25 14.29
N SER A 21 -1.25 1.36 13.77
CA SER A 21 -1.09 -0.10 13.93
C SER A 21 -0.18 -0.74 12.89
N ILE A 22 0.15 -0.01 11.81
CA ILE A 22 0.98 -0.50 10.70
C ILE A 22 2.43 -0.14 10.99
N ARG A 23 3.27 -1.15 11.20
CA ARG A 23 4.71 -0.92 11.31
C ARG A 23 5.30 -0.62 9.93
N ALA A 24 6.36 0.18 9.91
CA ALA A 24 7.10 0.53 8.70
C ALA A 24 7.70 -0.67 7.96
N ASP A 25 8.02 -1.73 8.71
CA ASP A 25 8.60 -2.99 8.26
C ASP A 25 7.57 -4.13 8.26
N ALA A 26 6.27 -3.83 8.39
CA ALA A 26 5.25 -4.85 8.42
C ALA A 26 5.14 -5.58 7.08
N ASP A 27 5.00 -6.90 7.15
CA ASP A 27 4.61 -7.72 6.01
C ASP A 27 3.15 -7.40 5.66
N ILE A 28 2.87 -7.20 4.38
CA ILE A 28 1.53 -6.91 3.87
C ILE A 28 0.55 -8.03 4.23
N ALA A 29 1.00 -9.29 4.17
CA ALA A 29 0.21 -10.45 4.55
C ALA A 29 -0.22 -10.44 6.03
N SER A 30 0.48 -9.69 6.89
CA SER A 30 0.15 -9.55 8.31
C SER A 30 -0.90 -8.47 8.60
N LEU A 31 -1.15 -7.56 7.66
CA LEU A 31 -2.05 -6.41 7.85
C LEU A 31 -3.53 -6.76 7.65
N GLY A 32 -3.81 -7.87 6.97
CA GLY A 32 -5.17 -8.33 6.71
C GLY A 32 -5.27 -9.12 5.42
N LYS A 33 -6.50 -9.51 5.07
CA LYS A 33 -6.78 -10.16 3.80
C LYS A 33 -6.90 -9.12 2.71
N ILE A 34 -6.00 -9.15 1.72
CA ILE A 34 -6.17 -8.40 0.47
C ILE A 34 -6.97 -9.28 -0.48
N ASP A 35 -8.24 -8.94 -0.68
CA ASP A 35 -9.05 -9.52 -1.74
C ASP A 35 -8.97 -8.67 -3.01
N SER A 36 -9.69 -9.08 -4.06
CA SER A 36 -9.68 -8.39 -5.35
C SER A 36 -10.16 -6.94 -5.25
N LEU A 37 -11.09 -6.62 -4.35
CA LEU A 37 -11.62 -5.27 -4.19
C LEU A 37 -10.63 -4.39 -3.43
N THR A 38 -10.06 -4.91 -2.35
CA THR A 38 -9.00 -4.23 -1.60
C THR A 38 -7.78 -3.96 -2.49
N PHE A 39 -7.39 -4.93 -3.30
CA PHE A 39 -6.29 -4.78 -4.24
C PHE A 39 -6.55 -3.66 -5.25
N GLU A 40 -7.74 -3.64 -5.86
CA GLU A 40 -8.14 -2.57 -6.79
C GLU A 40 -8.12 -1.18 -6.14
N LEU A 41 -8.56 -1.08 -4.87
CA LEU A 41 -8.48 0.16 -4.10
C LEU A 41 -7.03 0.60 -3.87
N ILE A 42 -6.13 -0.35 -3.56
CA ILE A 42 -4.70 -0.03 -3.39
C ILE A 42 -4.11 0.50 -4.70
N VAL A 43 -4.40 -0.15 -5.83
CA VAL A 43 -3.95 0.31 -7.16
C VAL A 43 -4.38 1.75 -7.39
N LEU A 44 -5.69 2.04 -7.26
CA LEU A 44 -6.24 3.38 -7.47
C LEU A 44 -5.63 4.44 -6.55
N GLU A 45 -5.42 4.13 -5.26
CA GLU A 45 -4.83 5.07 -4.32
C GLU A 45 -3.34 5.32 -4.59
N VAL A 46 -2.60 4.31 -5.04
CA VAL A 46 -1.20 4.46 -5.43
C VAL A 46 -1.08 5.30 -6.70
N GLU A 47 -1.93 5.08 -7.70
CA GLU A 47 -1.97 5.88 -8.92
C GLU A 47 -2.33 7.33 -8.63
N ASN A 48 -3.34 7.56 -7.77
CA ASN A 48 -3.71 8.89 -7.31
C ASN A 48 -2.57 9.58 -6.55
N ALA A 49 -1.82 8.84 -5.72
CA ALA A 49 -0.72 9.39 -4.92
C ALA A 49 0.55 9.67 -5.73
N SER A 50 0.82 8.87 -6.77
CA SER A 50 2.00 8.96 -7.62
C SER A 50 1.77 9.81 -8.87
N GLY A 51 0.51 10.03 -9.28
CA GLY A 51 0.15 10.75 -10.49
C GLY A 51 0.48 9.99 -11.78
N ARG A 52 0.71 8.68 -11.70
CA ARG A 52 1.03 7.79 -12.82
C ARG A 52 0.27 6.48 -12.69
N GLU A 53 0.02 5.83 -13.81
CA GLU A 53 -0.44 4.44 -13.81
C GLU A 53 0.61 3.54 -13.16
N VAL A 54 0.15 2.52 -12.44
CA VAL A 54 1.01 1.53 -11.78
C VAL A 54 0.71 0.17 -12.35
N ASP A 55 1.77 -0.57 -12.71
CA ASP A 55 1.63 -1.95 -13.14
C ASP A 55 1.13 -2.81 -11.96
N PRO A 56 -0.06 -3.42 -12.07
CA PRO A 56 -0.60 -4.26 -11.01
C PRO A 56 0.33 -5.44 -10.65
N ILE A 57 1.19 -5.88 -11.56
CA ILE A 57 2.18 -6.93 -11.28
C ILE A 57 3.18 -6.46 -10.22
N GLN A 58 3.61 -5.20 -10.24
CA GLN A 58 4.51 -4.64 -9.21
C GLN A 58 3.88 -4.63 -7.82
N LEU A 59 2.56 -4.38 -7.76
CA LEU A 59 1.81 -4.39 -6.50
C LEU A 59 1.54 -5.82 -6.00
N LEU A 60 1.45 -6.81 -6.89
CA LEU A 60 1.31 -8.23 -6.52
C LEU A 60 2.60 -8.81 -5.94
N GLU A 61 3.76 -8.32 -6.37
CA GLU A 61 5.09 -8.76 -5.90
C GLU A 61 5.53 -8.10 -4.59
N MET A 62 4.75 -7.16 -4.06
CA MET A 62 5.04 -6.48 -2.81
C MET A 62 4.85 -7.42 -1.61
N GLU A 63 5.84 -7.45 -0.73
CA GLU A 63 5.80 -8.25 0.50
C GLU A 63 5.63 -7.38 1.76
N SER A 64 6.06 -6.12 1.70
CA SER A 64 6.16 -5.21 2.85
C SER A 64 5.67 -3.80 2.54
N VAL A 65 5.35 -3.04 3.60
CA VAL A 65 5.05 -1.60 3.51
C VAL A 65 6.19 -0.81 2.84
N ALA A 66 7.43 -1.26 3.01
CA ALA A 66 8.60 -0.64 2.41
C ALA A 66 8.66 -0.86 0.88
N ASP A 67 8.11 -1.95 0.35
CA ASP A 67 7.99 -2.15 -1.10
C ASP A 67 7.00 -1.15 -1.70
N LEU A 68 5.85 -0.94 -1.04
CA LEU A 68 4.90 0.08 -1.46
C LEU A 68 5.52 1.48 -1.47
N ALA A 69 6.29 1.80 -0.43
CA ALA A 69 7.00 3.07 -0.33
C ALA A 69 7.96 3.29 -1.51
N ARG A 70 8.64 2.23 -1.98
CA ARG A 70 9.51 2.28 -3.16
C ARG A 70 8.75 2.48 -4.47
N ILE A 71 7.52 1.99 -4.56
CA ILE A 71 6.64 2.23 -5.72
C ILE A 71 6.16 3.69 -5.75
N LEU A 72 6.03 4.33 -4.58
CA LEU A 72 5.55 5.72 -4.45
C LEU A 72 6.63 6.79 -4.68
N ASP A 73 7.91 6.41 -4.67
CA ASP A 73 9.05 7.26 -5.04
C ASP A 73 9.20 7.40 -6.56
#